data_AF-A0A2M8N9S0-F1
#
_entry.id   AF-A0A2M8N9S0-F1
#
_cell.length_a   1.000
_cell.length_b   1.000
_cell.length_c   1.000
_cell.angle_alpha   90.00
_cell.angle_beta   90.00
_cell.angle_gamma   90.00
#
_symmetry.space_group_name_H-M   'P 1'
#
loop_
_entity.id
_entity.type
_entity.pdbx_description
1 polymer ?
#
loop_
_entity_poly.entity_id
_entity_poly.type
_entity_poly.pdbx_seq_one_letter_code
_entity_poly.pdbx_strand_id
1 'polypeptide(L)'
;MQRLLFLILSLCLILPEAKAQNTGGQFCVRAFLDTNANQIRDPGEPILPGNISVNLLDDSGAIILTDTLENSTTRASGLVCFNNLPAGQYTVQVVSAVYRPTTSNNLTAAVAPGQIPALLEYGAQSIIQPTSLSTVDDDIQQQDILERLIVSMIGGFTAVLVMAIVGLLLFAFVIAPRASQRIESSTLPDDYRFRRPGTYTPPSQDADDNVG
;
A
#
# COMPACT_ATOMS: atom_id res chain seq x y z
N MET A 1 54.21 45.84 -28.93
CA MET A 1 53.19 44.78 -28.71
C MET A 1 52.39 44.99 -27.42
N GLN A 2 52.97 45.56 -26.36
CA GLN A 2 52.29 45.83 -25.07
C GLN A 2 51.03 46.72 -25.16
N ARG A 3 51.00 47.73 -26.04
CA ARG A 3 49.87 48.68 -26.15
C ARG A 3 48.60 48.08 -26.79
N LEU A 4 48.73 47.03 -27.60
CA LEU A 4 47.58 46.34 -28.21
C LEU A 4 46.95 45.34 -27.23
N LEU A 5 47.75 44.74 -26.35
CA LEU A 5 47.30 43.84 -25.29
C LEU A 5 46.45 44.56 -24.24
N PHE A 6 46.81 45.80 -23.87
CA PHE A 6 46.02 46.62 -22.95
C PHE A 6 44.69 47.10 -23.56
N LEU A 7 44.61 47.30 -24.87
CA LEU A 7 43.36 47.66 -25.55
C LEU A 7 42.38 46.48 -25.60
N ILE A 8 42.86 45.25 -25.81
CA ILE A 8 42.02 44.04 -25.79
C ILE A 8 41.60 43.67 -24.36
N LEU A 9 42.48 43.87 -23.37
CA LEU A 9 42.16 43.64 -21.95
C LEU A 9 41.18 44.70 -21.39
N SER A 10 41.26 45.95 -21.87
CA SER A 10 40.32 47.02 -21.53
C SER A 10 38.96 46.85 -22.23
N LEU A 11 38.93 46.32 -23.46
CA LEU A 11 37.69 46.06 -24.21
C LEU A 11 36.90 44.86 -23.68
N CYS A 12 37.54 43.93 -22.95
CA CYS A 12 36.87 42.77 -22.33
C CYS A 12 36.16 43.11 -21.01
N LEU A 13 36.48 44.26 -20.39
CA LEU A 13 35.90 44.72 -19.12
C LEU A 13 34.59 45.51 -19.27
N ILE A 14 34.12 45.70 -20.51
CA ILE A 14 32.86 46.42 -20.82
C ILE A 14 31.83 45.49 -21.47
N LEU A 15 31.96 44.18 -21.29
CA LEU A 15 30.82 43.29 -21.52
C LEU A 15 29.72 43.77 -20.55
N PRO A 16 28.56 44.26 -21.05
CA PRO A 16 27.43 44.41 -20.16
C PRO A 16 27.20 43.01 -19.62
N GLU A 17 27.29 42.85 -18.31
CA GLU A 17 26.80 41.67 -17.63
C GLU A 17 25.40 41.47 -18.18
N ALA A 18 25.21 40.44 -19.01
CA ALA A 18 23.91 40.01 -19.43
C ALA A 18 23.24 39.43 -18.18
N LYS A 19 22.82 40.31 -17.28
CA LYS A 19 21.66 40.04 -16.44
C LYS A 19 20.61 39.66 -17.46
N ALA A 20 20.20 38.40 -17.44
CA ALA A 20 18.97 38.00 -18.10
C ALA A 20 17.87 38.83 -17.44
N GLN A 21 17.67 40.06 -17.93
CA GLN A 21 16.65 40.94 -17.42
C GLN A 21 15.37 40.38 -17.97
N ASN A 22 14.73 39.56 -17.16
CA ASN A 22 13.30 39.35 -17.20
C ASN A 22 12.69 40.75 -17.31
N THR A 23 12.36 41.15 -18.54
CA THR A 23 12.07 42.55 -18.89
C THR A 23 10.63 42.89 -18.58
N GLY A 24 9.85 41.88 -18.20
CA GLY A 24 8.60 42.02 -17.46
C GLY A 24 8.72 41.51 -16.03
N GLY A 25 7.73 41.82 -15.21
CA GLY A 25 7.65 41.29 -13.86
C GLY A 25 7.32 39.80 -13.83
N GLN A 26 7.46 39.21 -12.65
CA GLN A 26 7.29 37.78 -12.44
C GLN A 26 6.32 37.51 -11.29
N PHE A 27 5.43 36.54 -11.49
CA PHE A 27 4.56 36.00 -10.45
C PHE A 27 4.72 34.49 -10.42
N CYS A 28 5.14 33.95 -9.28
CA CYS A 28 5.34 32.55 -9.06
C CYS A 28 4.33 31.96 -8.06
N VAL A 29 4.05 30.68 -8.20
CA VAL A 29 3.28 29.87 -7.27
C VAL A 29 4.08 28.63 -6.93
N ARG A 30 4.25 28.36 -5.63
CA ARG A 30 4.87 27.13 -5.14
C ARG A 30 3.84 26.32 -4.37
N ALA A 31 3.61 25.09 -4.79
CA ALA A 31 2.68 24.19 -4.13
C ALA A 31 3.41 23.10 -3.31
N PHE A 32 2.95 22.84 -2.10
CA PHE A 32 3.49 21.80 -1.22
C PHE A 32 2.37 21.05 -0.49
N LEU A 33 2.66 19.81 -0.09
CA LEU A 33 1.76 18.99 0.69
C LEU A 33 1.91 19.38 2.16
N ASP A 34 0.93 20.12 2.66
CA ASP A 34 0.87 20.57 4.06
C ASP A 34 0.25 19.46 4.91
N THR A 35 1.08 18.54 5.38
CA THR A 35 0.63 17.32 6.05
C THR A 35 0.04 17.60 7.43
N ASN A 36 0.60 18.58 8.14
CA ASN A 36 0.21 18.93 9.51
C ASN A 36 -0.76 20.13 9.57
N ALA A 37 -1.14 20.68 8.42
CA ALA A 37 -2.06 21.81 8.27
C ALA A 37 -1.58 23.10 8.99
N ASN A 38 -0.28 23.28 9.14
CA ASN A 38 0.26 24.43 9.87
C ASN A 38 0.48 25.66 8.97
N GLN A 39 0.13 25.58 7.68
CA GLN A 39 0.21 26.66 6.70
C GLN A 39 1.64 27.11 6.37
N ILE A 40 2.65 26.39 6.87
CA ILE A 40 4.06 26.70 6.69
C ILE A 40 4.69 25.48 6.02
N ARG A 41 5.60 25.73 5.08
CA ARG A 41 6.34 24.62 4.48
C ARG A 41 7.39 24.10 5.46
N ASP A 42 7.18 22.90 6.00
CA ASP A 42 8.11 22.27 6.92
C ASP A 42 9.20 21.44 6.20
N PRO A 43 10.34 21.20 6.88
CA PRO A 43 11.32 20.23 6.41
C PRO A 43 10.71 18.83 6.29
N GLY A 44 10.81 18.22 5.12
CA GLY A 44 10.25 16.88 4.85
C GLY A 44 8.88 16.89 4.18
N GLU A 45 8.22 18.04 4.07
CA GLU A 45 6.98 18.15 3.31
C GLU A 45 7.25 18.08 1.81
N PRO A 46 6.66 17.10 1.11
CA PRO A 46 6.89 16.92 -0.31
C PRO A 46 6.22 18.06 -1.08
N ILE A 47 6.86 18.42 -2.18
CA ILE A 47 6.34 19.38 -3.13
C ILE A 47 5.27 18.70 -3.98
N LEU A 48 4.20 19.42 -4.36
CA LEU A 48 3.14 18.87 -5.21
C LEU A 48 3.51 19.04 -6.69
N PRO A 49 3.73 17.97 -7.47
CA PRO A 49 4.24 18.07 -8.85
C PRO A 49 3.13 18.11 -9.94
N GLY A 50 1.84 18.12 -9.55
CA GLY A 50 0.72 18.01 -10.49
C GLY A 50 -0.67 18.16 -9.87
N ASN A 51 -1.73 18.00 -10.68
CA ASN A 51 -3.15 18.12 -10.34
C ASN A 51 -3.58 19.45 -9.69
N ILE A 52 -2.84 20.52 -10.02
CA ILE A 52 -3.10 21.88 -9.58
C ILE A 52 -3.13 22.78 -10.83
N SER A 53 -4.22 23.53 -10.97
CA SER A 53 -4.40 24.57 -11.98
C SER A 53 -4.20 25.94 -11.36
N VAL A 54 -3.41 26.79 -12.02
CA VAL A 54 -3.07 28.13 -11.60
C VAL A 54 -3.61 29.11 -12.64
N ASN A 55 -4.58 29.92 -12.24
CA ASN A 55 -5.15 30.98 -13.05
C ASN A 55 -4.52 32.30 -12.66
N LEU A 56 -4.00 33.05 -13.64
CA LEU A 56 -3.57 34.43 -13.48
C LEU A 56 -4.71 35.34 -13.97
N LEU A 57 -5.18 36.20 -13.08
CA LEU A 57 -6.22 37.19 -13.31
C LEU A 57 -5.60 38.59 -13.37
N ASP A 58 -6.14 39.45 -14.22
CA ASP A 58 -5.80 40.88 -14.27
C ASP A 58 -6.53 41.71 -13.20
N ASP A 59 -6.37 43.03 -13.26
CA ASP A 59 -7.00 43.99 -12.36
C ASP A 59 -8.53 44.04 -12.46
N SER A 60 -9.08 43.66 -13.61
CA SER A 60 -10.52 43.52 -13.86
C SER A 60 -11.09 42.19 -13.35
N GLY A 61 -10.23 41.26 -12.94
CA GLY A 61 -10.59 39.91 -12.52
C GLY A 61 -10.80 38.94 -13.68
N ALA A 62 -10.38 39.29 -14.90
CA ALA A 62 -10.42 38.40 -16.06
C ALA A 62 -9.21 37.47 -16.05
N ILE A 63 -9.43 36.19 -16.36
CA ILE A 63 -8.35 35.20 -16.48
C ILE A 63 -7.59 35.48 -17.78
N ILE A 64 -6.33 35.91 -17.65
CA ILE A 64 -5.46 36.22 -18.78
C ILE A 64 -4.57 35.05 -19.17
N LEU A 65 -4.15 34.23 -18.19
CA LEU A 65 -3.33 33.05 -18.39
C LEU A 65 -3.76 31.94 -17.43
N THR A 66 -3.69 30.70 -17.88
CA THR A 66 -3.85 29.51 -17.05
C THR A 66 -2.68 28.59 -17.32
N ASP A 67 -2.03 28.13 -16.26
CA ASP A 67 -0.99 27.12 -16.34
C ASP A 67 -1.25 26.03 -15.30
N THR A 68 -0.76 24.83 -15.56
CA THR A 68 -0.89 23.70 -14.63
C THR A 68 0.49 23.31 -14.14
N LEU A 69 0.59 22.88 -12.88
CA LEU A 69 1.87 22.36 -12.35
C LEU A 69 2.36 21.14 -13.14
N GLU A 70 1.46 20.47 -13.85
CA GLU A 70 1.82 19.38 -14.75
C GLU A 70 2.54 19.85 -16.02
N ASN A 71 2.21 21.03 -16.55
CA ASN A 71 2.83 21.53 -17.77
C ASN A 71 4.08 22.38 -17.50
N SER A 72 4.29 22.81 -16.25
CA SER A 72 5.40 23.69 -15.92
C SER A 72 6.74 22.96 -15.97
N THR A 73 7.74 23.57 -16.61
CA THR A 73 9.11 23.02 -16.72
C THR A 73 9.77 22.76 -15.36
N THR A 74 9.23 23.31 -14.27
CA THR A 74 9.73 23.16 -12.90
C THR A 74 8.90 22.20 -12.05
N ARG A 75 8.34 21.13 -12.67
CA ARG A 75 7.58 20.06 -11.97
C ARG A 75 8.32 19.49 -10.75
N ALA A 76 9.64 19.33 -10.85
CA ALA A 76 10.47 18.78 -9.77
C ALA A 76 10.53 19.70 -8.53
N SER A 77 10.24 21.00 -8.69
CA SER A 77 10.18 21.96 -7.58
C SER A 77 8.77 22.50 -7.33
N GLY A 78 7.73 21.97 -8.00
CA GLY A 78 6.32 22.36 -7.86
C GLY A 78 6.11 23.86 -7.91
N LEU A 79 6.91 24.52 -8.75
CA LEU A 79 6.94 25.95 -8.93
C LEU A 79 6.43 26.26 -10.33
N VAL A 80 5.48 27.18 -10.43
CA VAL A 80 5.00 27.73 -11.70
C VAL A 80 5.25 29.22 -11.66
N CYS A 81 5.91 29.76 -12.67
CA CYS A 81 6.20 31.19 -12.76
C CYS A 81 5.70 31.77 -14.07
N PHE A 82 4.85 32.77 -13.97
CA PHE A 82 4.48 33.65 -15.08
C PHE A 82 5.58 34.69 -15.24
N ASN A 83 6.25 34.68 -16.39
CA ASN A 83 7.36 35.58 -16.72
C ASN A 83 6.88 36.66 -17.69
N ASN A 84 7.67 37.73 -17.83
CA ASN A 84 7.42 38.81 -18.77
C ASN A 84 6.03 39.48 -18.62
N LEU A 85 5.52 39.61 -17.40
CA LEU A 85 4.25 40.30 -17.14
C LEU A 85 4.44 41.82 -17.23
N PRO A 86 3.58 42.55 -17.95
CA PRO A 86 3.55 44.02 -17.91
C PRO A 86 3.35 44.54 -16.48
N ALA A 87 3.81 45.77 -16.21
CA ALA A 87 3.59 46.39 -14.91
C ALA A 87 2.08 46.54 -14.63
N GLY A 88 1.59 45.98 -13.52
CA GLY A 88 0.17 45.98 -13.21
C GLY A 88 -0.16 45.22 -11.92
N GLN A 89 -1.44 45.27 -11.53
CA GLN A 89 -1.98 44.44 -10.45
C GLN A 89 -2.45 43.12 -11.03
N TYR A 90 -1.99 42.02 -10.46
CA TYR A 90 -2.45 40.68 -10.85
C TYR A 90 -2.89 39.89 -9.64
N THR A 91 -3.89 39.05 -9.85
CA THR A 91 -4.35 38.09 -8.84
C THR A 91 -4.11 36.69 -9.36
N VAL A 92 -3.37 35.89 -8.62
CA VAL A 92 -3.27 34.46 -8.92
C VAL A 92 -4.31 33.71 -8.10
N GLN A 93 -5.00 32.76 -8.73
CA GLN A 93 -5.93 31.84 -8.12
C GLN A 93 -5.50 30.40 -8.40
N VAL A 94 -5.38 29.60 -7.34
CA VAL A 94 -5.05 28.18 -7.41
C VAL A 94 -6.31 27.36 -7.20
N VAL A 95 -6.54 26.40 -8.10
CA VAL A 95 -7.67 25.49 -8.07
C VAL A 95 -7.17 24.05 -8.22
N SER A 96 -7.65 23.16 -7.35
CA SER A 96 -7.40 21.73 -7.45
C SER A 96 -8.68 20.95 -7.18
N ALA A 97 -8.82 19.82 -7.89
CA ALA A 97 -9.90 18.87 -7.69
C ALA A 97 -9.54 17.74 -6.73
N VAL A 98 -8.26 17.59 -6.36
CA VAL A 98 -7.76 16.46 -5.55
C VAL A 98 -7.03 16.91 -4.28
N TYR A 99 -6.84 18.22 -4.11
CA TYR A 99 -6.21 18.80 -2.93
C TYR A 99 -7.14 19.82 -2.27
N ARG A 100 -7.22 19.78 -0.95
CA ARG A 100 -7.91 20.76 -0.11
C ARG A 100 -6.89 21.80 0.37
N PRO A 101 -7.06 23.09 0.06
CA PRO A 101 -6.13 24.12 0.48
C PRO A 101 -6.12 24.27 2.01
N THR A 102 -4.92 24.41 2.57
CA THR A 102 -4.70 24.81 3.97
C THR A 102 -4.27 26.27 4.05
N THR A 103 -3.62 26.79 3.00
CA THR A 103 -3.26 28.21 2.86
C THR A 103 -4.23 28.97 1.96
N SER A 104 -4.00 30.28 1.81
CA SER A 104 -4.74 31.08 0.83
C SER A 104 -4.57 30.52 -0.58
N ASN A 105 -5.68 30.34 -1.28
CA ASN A 105 -5.67 29.91 -2.68
C ASN A 105 -5.58 31.09 -3.65
N ASN A 106 -5.56 32.33 -3.14
CA ASN A 106 -5.39 33.53 -3.95
C ASN A 106 -4.37 34.50 -3.36
N LEU A 107 -3.69 35.22 -4.24
CA LEU A 107 -2.78 36.31 -3.87
C LEU A 107 -2.86 37.41 -4.93
N THR A 108 -3.15 38.62 -4.48
CA THR A 108 -3.10 39.83 -5.30
C THR A 108 -1.80 40.57 -5.02
N ALA A 109 -1.01 40.83 -6.06
CA ALA A 109 0.24 41.56 -5.93
C ALA A 109 0.47 42.52 -7.11
N ALA A 110 1.15 43.62 -6.82
CA ALA A 110 1.70 44.50 -7.84
C ALA A 110 2.91 43.82 -8.45
N VAL A 111 2.90 43.63 -9.77
CA VAL A 111 4.01 43.05 -10.52
C VAL A 111 4.59 44.16 -11.37
N ALA A 112 5.90 44.39 -11.28
CA ALA A 112 6.61 45.30 -12.18
C ALA A 112 7.98 44.72 -12.60
N PRO A 113 8.51 45.12 -13.76
CA PRO A 113 9.84 44.70 -14.21
C PRO A 113 10.93 45.02 -13.17
N GLY A 114 11.83 44.07 -12.93
CA GLY A 114 12.97 44.25 -12.02
C GLY A 114 12.65 44.22 -10.53
N GLN A 115 11.40 43.98 -10.12
CA GLN A 115 11.04 43.74 -8.72
C GLN A 115 11.31 42.29 -8.30
N ILE A 116 11.36 42.07 -6.98
CA ILE A 116 11.37 40.72 -6.42
C ILE A 116 10.07 40.03 -6.87
N PRO A 117 10.13 38.81 -7.42
CA PRO A 117 8.95 38.09 -7.90
C PRO A 117 7.91 37.93 -6.80
N ALA A 118 6.64 38.18 -7.12
CA ALA A 118 5.56 37.81 -6.23
C ALA A 118 5.51 36.29 -6.12
N LEU A 119 5.39 35.75 -4.90
CA LEU A 119 5.31 34.30 -4.66
C LEU A 119 4.09 33.98 -3.82
N LEU A 120 3.20 33.14 -4.35
CA LEU A 120 2.15 32.50 -3.58
C LEU A 120 2.62 31.13 -3.08
N GLU A 121 2.56 30.92 -1.77
CA GLU A 121 2.79 29.62 -1.14
C GLU A 121 1.46 28.89 -0.93
N TYR A 122 1.25 27.85 -1.74
CA TYR A 122 0.04 27.04 -1.72
C TYR A 122 0.29 25.73 -0.97
N GLY A 123 -0.11 25.71 0.31
CA GLY A 123 -0.17 24.50 1.12
C GLY A 123 -1.51 23.82 0.92
N ALA A 124 -1.49 22.50 0.71
CA ALA A 124 -2.72 21.74 0.57
C ALA A 124 -2.58 20.30 1.07
N GLN A 125 -3.71 19.71 1.48
CA GLN A 125 -3.84 18.32 1.88
C GLN A 125 -4.51 17.50 0.79
N SER A 126 -4.11 16.24 0.60
CA SER A 126 -4.74 15.37 -0.39
C SER A 126 -6.15 14.96 0.06
N ILE A 127 -7.18 15.22 -0.76
CA ILE A 127 -8.55 14.75 -0.49
C ILE A 127 -8.72 13.29 -0.91
N ILE A 128 -8.00 12.93 -1.96
CA ILE A 128 -7.65 11.57 -2.26
C ILE A 128 -6.34 11.41 -1.52
N GLN A 129 -6.39 11.16 -0.20
CA GLN A 129 -5.29 10.41 0.41
C GLN A 129 -4.97 9.34 -0.64
N PRO A 130 -3.74 9.20 -1.16
CA PRO A 130 -3.43 7.90 -1.70
C PRO A 130 -3.80 7.02 -0.52
N THR A 131 -4.91 6.26 -0.63
CA THR A 131 -4.87 4.89 -0.18
C THR A 131 -3.47 4.54 -0.59
N SER A 132 -2.57 4.45 0.40
CA SER A 132 -1.25 3.96 0.14
C SER A 132 -1.60 2.78 -0.73
N LEU A 133 -1.25 2.85 -2.02
CA LEU A 133 -1.14 1.62 -2.73
C LEU A 133 -0.08 1.02 -1.85
N SER A 134 -0.51 0.14 -0.97
CA SER A 134 0.37 -0.79 -0.38
C SER A 134 0.88 -1.46 -1.67
N THR A 135 1.97 -0.95 -2.26
CA THR A 135 3.20 -1.73 -2.19
C THR A 135 3.13 -2.30 -0.82
N VAL A 136 2.56 -3.51 -0.74
CA VAL A 136 2.41 -4.28 0.48
C VAL A 136 3.66 -3.94 1.24
N ASP A 137 3.51 -3.08 2.25
CA ASP A 137 4.63 -2.58 2.99
C ASP A 137 5.16 -3.87 3.57
N ASP A 138 6.37 -4.26 3.15
CA ASP A 138 7.13 -5.33 3.78
C ASP A 138 7.42 -4.99 5.27
N ASP A 139 6.90 -3.86 5.79
CA ASP A 139 7.07 -3.40 7.16
C ASP A 139 5.93 -2.46 7.65
N ILE A 140 4.73 -2.98 7.94
CA ILE A 140 4.08 -2.60 9.21
C ILE A 140 3.74 -3.91 9.90
N GLN A 141 4.43 -4.17 11.02
CA GLN A 141 3.98 -5.12 12.03
C GLN A 141 3.77 -6.55 11.52
N GLN A 142 4.87 -7.30 11.49
CA GLN A 142 4.91 -8.75 11.73
C GLN A 142 3.91 -9.23 12.81
N GLN A 143 3.48 -8.35 13.73
CA GLN A 143 2.53 -8.62 14.80
C GLN A 143 1.09 -8.91 14.33
N ASP A 144 0.53 -8.15 13.37
CA ASP A 144 -0.91 -8.26 13.00
C ASP A 144 -1.22 -9.52 12.18
N ILE A 145 -0.23 -9.99 11.41
CA ILE A 145 -0.35 -11.18 10.57
C ILE A 145 -0.20 -12.45 11.43
N LEU A 146 0.73 -12.43 12.40
CA LEU A 146 0.92 -13.54 13.33
C LEU A 146 -0.27 -13.67 14.30
N GLU A 147 -0.83 -12.57 14.80
CA GLU A 147 -2.03 -12.65 15.65
C GLU A 147 -3.24 -13.21 14.89
N ARG A 148 -3.46 -12.78 13.65
CA ARG A 148 -4.54 -13.34 12.81
C ARG A 148 -4.30 -14.80 12.43
N LEU A 149 -3.04 -15.20 12.22
CA LEU A 149 -2.67 -16.59 11.95
C LEU A 149 -2.88 -17.47 13.19
N ILE A 150 -2.46 -16.99 14.37
CA ILE A 150 -2.63 -17.70 15.66
C ILE A 150 -4.12 -17.79 16.03
N VAL A 151 -4.90 -16.72 15.85
CA VAL A 151 -6.36 -16.72 16.10
C VAL A 151 -7.08 -17.69 15.15
N SER A 152 -6.67 -17.77 13.88
CA SER A 152 -7.22 -18.73 12.91
C SER A 152 -6.86 -20.18 13.26
N MET A 153 -5.59 -20.44 13.63
CA MET A 153 -5.12 -21.78 14.02
C MET A 153 -5.81 -22.29 15.29
N ILE A 154 -6.00 -21.43 16.30
CA ILE A 154 -6.68 -21.79 17.55
C ILE A 154 -8.18 -22.00 17.32
N GLY A 155 -8.83 -21.12 16.53
CA GLY A 155 -10.26 -21.24 16.21
C GLY A 155 -10.60 -22.52 15.43
N GLY A 156 -9.79 -22.85 14.43
CA GLY A 156 -9.97 -24.08 13.65
C GLY A 156 -9.75 -25.35 14.48
N PHE A 157 -8.66 -25.41 15.25
CA PHE A 157 -8.33 -26.60 16.04
C PHE A 157 -9.35 -26.86 17.16
N THR A 158 -9.82 -25.82 17.83
CA THR A 158 -10.85 -25.94 18.88
C THR A 158 -12.18 -26.44 18.32
N ALA A 159 -12.62 -25.93 17.16
CA ALA A 159 -13.85 -26.39 16.53
C ALA A 159 -13.78 -27.87 16.14
N VAL A 160 -12.66 -28.31 15.55
CA VAL A 160 -12.47 -29.72 15.16
C VAL A 160 -12.45 -30.64 16.38
N LEU A 161 -11.77 -30.24 17.46
CA LEU A 161 -11.67 -31.03 18.68
C LEU A 161 -13.02 -31.16 19.40
N VAL A 162 -13.80 -30.07 19.46
CA VAL A 162 -15.17 -30.11 20.03
C VAL A 162 -16.07 -31.02 19.20
N MET A 163 -16.04 -30.91 17.88
CA MET A 163 -16.84 -31.76 17.01
C MET A 163 -16.45 -33.24 17.10
N ALA A 164 -15.16 -33.54 17.22
CA ALA A 164 -14.67 -34.92 17.39
C ALA A 164 -15.11 -35.52 18.75
N ILE A 165 -15.03 -34.75 19.84
CA ILE A 165 -15.48 -35.20 21.16
C ILE A 165 -16.98 -35.43 21.16
N VAL A 166 -17.77 -34.50 20.62
CA VAL A 166 -19.22 -34.65 20.52
C VAL A 166 -19.58 -35.88 19.67
N GLY A 167 -18.91 -36.08 18.53
CA GLY A 167 -19.08 -37.24 17.69
C GLY A 167 -18.75 -38.56 18.40
N LEU A 168 -17.66 -38.60 19.17
CA LEU A 168 -17.25 -39.80 19.93
C LEU A 168 -18.21 -40.10 21.08
N LEU A 169 -18.68 -39.07 21.80
CA LEU A 169 -19.68 -39.23 22.85
C LEU A 169 -21.01 -39.76 22.30
N LEU A 170 -21.48 -39.23 21.17
CA LEU A 170 -22.66 -39.75 20.48
C LEU A 170 -22.45 -41.20 20.03
N PHE A 171 -21.29 -41.53 19.48
CA PHE A 171 -20.97 -42.91 19.07
C PHE A 171 -20.98 -43.87 20.27
N ALA A 172 -20.29 -43.52 21.35
CA ALA A 172 -20.18 -44.36 22.55
C ALA A 172 -21.52 -44.52 23.28
N PHE A 173 -22.36 -43.48 23.31
CA PHE A 173 -23.60 -43.50 24.08
C PHE A 173 -24.80 -44.01 23.29
N VAL A 174 -24.85 -43.75 21.97
CA VAL A 174 -26.02 -44.08 21.13
C VAL A 174 -25.79 -45.33 20.29
N ILE A 175 -24.57 -45.52 19.76
CA ILE A 175 -24.28 -46.56 18.75
C ILE A 175 -23.57 -47.78 19.35
N ALA A 176 -22.91 -47.65 20.50
CA ALA A 176 -22.18 -48.75 21.14
C ALA A 176 -22.90 -49.38 22.35
N PRO A 177 -24.11 -49.97 22.23
CA PRO A 177 -24.63 -50.78 23.31
C PRO A 177 -23.86 -52.11 23.44
N ARG A 178 -22.99 -52.15 24.47
CA ARG A 178 -22.53 -53.29 25.29
C ARG A 178 -21.59 -54.33 24.66
N ALA A 179 -20.28 -54.07 24.73
CA ALA A 179 -19.32 -55.14 24.95
C ALA A 179 -19.38 -55.56 26.43
N SER A 180 -19.97 -56.72 26.70
CA SER A 180 -20.10 -57.25 28.06
C SER A 180 -18.73 -57.55 28.65
N GLN A 181 -18.44 -56.97 29.82
CA GLN A 181 -17.44 -57.53 30.72
C GLN A 181 -18.00 -58.83 31.32
N ARG A 182 -17.29 -59.95 31.17
CA ARG A 182 -17.44 -61.10 32.08
C ARG A 182 -16.09 -61.75 32.37
N ILE A 183 -15.49 -61.24 33.45
CA ILE A 183 -14.77 -61.93 34.54
C ILE A 183 -13.74 -62.99 34.15
N GLU A 184 -12.48 -62.65 34.42
CA GLU A 184 -11.39 -63.57 34.73
C GLU A 184 -11.64 -64.24 36.10
N SER A 185 -11.75 -65.57 36.17
CA SER A 185 -11.50 -66.39 37.38
C SER A 185 -11.80 -67.89 37.16
N SER A 186 -10.74 -68.69 37.22
CA SER A 186 -10.63 -70.12 37.58
C SER A 186 -11.89 -70.97 37.76
N THR A 187 -12.02 -72.03 36.95
CA THR A 187 -12.15 -73.46 37.36
C THR A 187 -12.55 -74.28 36.12
N LEU A 188 -11.57 -74.87 35.42
CA LEU A 188 -11.86 -75.92 34.43
C LEU A 188 -11.72 -77.28 35.13
N PRO A 189 -12.76 -78.13 35.14
CA PRO A 189 -12.65 -79.49 35.66
C PRO A 189 -11.71 -80.33 34.80
N ASP A 190 -10.98 -81.16 35.50
CA ASP A 190 -9.84 -81.98 35.11
C ASP A 190 -10.31 -83.20 34.29
N ASP A 191 -10.85 -83.02 33.07
CA ASP A 191 -11.26 -84.18 32.27
C ASP A 191 -11.33 -84.00 30.74
N TYR A 192 -10.26 -83.49 30.13
CA TYR A 192 -10.00 -83.81 28.72
C TYR A 192 -8.54 -84.19 28.51
N ARG A 193 -8.17 -85.34 29.10
CA ARG A 193 -6.96 -86.05 28.70
C ARG A 193 -7.13 -86.61 27.29
N PHE A 194 -6.16 -86.25 26.46
CA PHE A 194 -5.86 -86.73 25.11
C PHE A 194 -6.16 -88.23 24.91
N ARG A 195 -7.17 -88.57 24.09
CA ARG A 195 -7.36 -89.93 23.57
C ARG A 195 -6.65 -90.04 22.23
N ARG A 196 -5.63 -90.91 22.15
CA ARG A 196 -4.81 -91.14 20.95
C ARG A 196 -5.68 -91.64 19.77
N PRO A 197 -5.27 -91.37 18.51
CA PRO A 197 -5.99 -91.83 17.32
C PRO A 197 -5.99 -93.36 17.26
N GLY A 198 -7.17 -93.96 17.16
CA GLY A 198 -7.33 -95.39 16.86
C GLY A 198 -7.04 -95.65 15.38
N THR A 199 -6.19 -96.64 15.14
CA THR A 199 -5.83 -97.18 13.83
C THR A 199 -7.05 -97.72 13.09
N TYR A 200 -7.29 -97.24 11.86
CA TYR A 200 -8.27 -97.81 10.95
C TYR A 200 -7.67 -99.05 10.26
N THR A 201 -8.22 -100.23 10.55
CA THR A 201 -8.01 -101.45 9.77
C THR A 201 -9.16 -101.60 8.74
N PRO A 202 -8.84 -101.76 7.45
CA PRO A 202 -9.87 -101.87 6.40
C PRO A 202 -10.58 -103.24 6.44
N PRO A 203 -11.88 -103.30 6.11
CA PRO A 203 -12.60 -104.56 6.00
C PRO A 203 -12.19 -105.35 4.73
N SER A 204 -12.05 -106.66 4.93
CA SER A 204 -11.74 -107.70 3.96
C SER A 204 -12.92 -107.99 3.02
N GLN A 205 -12.60 -107.95 1.72
CA GLN A 205 -12.79 -108.99 0.71
C GLN A 205 -14.08 -109.83 0.64
N ASP A 206 -14.42 -110.16 -0.61
CA ASP A 206 -15.27 -111.25 -1.09
C ASP A 206 -16.77 -110.93 -1.15
N ALA A 207 -17.53 -111.31 -2.17
CA ALA A 207 -17.29 -111.80 -3.51
C ALA A 207 -18.67 -111.78 -4.20
N ASP A 208 -18.64 -111.89 -5.52
CA ASP A 208 -19.61 -112.64 -6.32
C ASP A 208 -21.01 -112.07 -6.63
N ASP A 209 -21.17 -111.98 -7.96
CA ASP A 209 -22.27 -112.53 -8.76
C ASP A 209 -23.54 -111.70 -8.97
N ASN A 210 -24.20 -111.72 -10.13
CA ASN A 210 -23.88 -112.06 -11.53
C ASN A 210 -25.20 -111.84 -12.32
N VAL A 211 -25.10 -111.72 -13.65
CA VAL A 211 -26.14 -111.92 -14.68
C VAL A 211 -27.23 -110.84 -14.73
N GLY A 212 -27.59 -110.27 -15.88
CA GLY A 212 -27.38 -110.59 -17.29
C GLY A 212 -28.64 -110.19 -18.06
#